data_AF-A0A1M5CH02-F1
#
_entry.id   AF-A0A1M5CH02-F1
#
_cell.length_a   1.000
_cell.length_b   1.000
_cell.length_c   1.000
_cell.angle_alpha   90.00
_cell.angle_beta   90.00
_cell.angle_gamma   90.00
#
_symmetry.space_group_name_H-M   'P 1'
#
loop_
_entity.id
_entity.type
_entity.pdbx_description
1 polymer ?
#
loop_
_entity_poly.entity_id
_entity_poly.type
_entity_poly.pdbx_seq_one_letter_code
_entity_poly.pdbx_strand_id
1 'polypeptide(L)' 'MSSNMKILKTCEYCKQELIARKTTSKTCSDDCAKRLYKLKQRNNKIQQAEIKEEIKRKPKAFVTEEDVSTPFHRQF' A
#
# COMPACT_ATOMS: atom_id res chain seq x y z
N MET A 1 28.31 13.78 -3.90
CA MET A 1 26.84 13.72 -4.09
C MET A 1 26.15 14.27 -2.84
N SER A 2 26.07 15.60 -2.69
CA SER A 2 25.57 16.25 -1.49
C SER A 2 24.66 17.41 -1.86
N SER A 3 23.40 17.12 -2.12
CA SER A 3 22.33 18.11 -2.10
C SER A 3 21.84 18.20 -0.65
N ASN A 4 22.11 19.31 0.04
CA ASN A 4 21.63 19.59 1.40
C ASN A 4 20.12 19.89 1.41
N MET A 5 19.32 18.96 0.90
CA MET A 5 17.89 19.15 0.73
C MET A 5 17.17 18.86 2.05
N LYS A 6 16.50 19.89 2.57
CA LYS A 6 15.65 19.81 3.77
C LYS A 6 14.20 19.90 3.31
N ILE A 7 13.45 18.82 3.49
CA ILE A 7 12.04 18.73 3.10
C ILE A 7 11.19 18.58 4.35
N LEU A 8 10.24 19.48 4.56
CA LEU A 8 9.24 19.33 5.62
C LEU A 8 8.26 18.22 5.22
N LYS A 9 8.11 17.21 6.08
CA LYS A 9 7.20 16.08 5.87
C LYS A 9 6.57 15.65 7.17
N THR A 10 5.43 14.98 7.07
CA THR A 10 4.78 14.32 8.22
C THR A 10 5.22 12.86 8.29
N CYS A 11 5.53 12.36 9.49
CA CYS A 11 5.88 10.96 9.72
C CYS A 11 4.67 10.05 9.46
N GLU A 12 4.81 9.03 8.61
CA GLU A 12 3.74 8.06 8.31
C GLU A 12 3.27 7.27 9.56
N TYR A 13 4.09 7.20 10.61
CA TYR A 13 3.78 6.45 11.82
C TYR A 13 3.21 7.32 12.95
N CYS A 14 3.99 8.26 13.48
CA CYS A 14 3.57 9.09 14.62
C CYS A 14 2.83 10.37 14.22
N LYS A 15 2.70 10.67 12.92
CA LYS A 15 2.01 11.85 12.38
C LYS A 15 2.60 13.20 12.82
N GLN A 16 3.84 13.20 13.33
CA GLN A 16 4.57 14.41 13.68
C GLN A 16 5.32 14.96 12.47
N GLU A 17 5.49 16.27 12.43
CA GLU A 17 6.27 16.97 11.42
C GLU A 17 7.78 16.71 11.64
N LEU A 18 8.50 16.49 10.54
CA LEU A 18 9.94 16.26 10.54
C LEU A 18 10.61 16.92 9.33
N ILE A 19 11.88 17.29 9.51
CA ILE A 19 12.72 17.80 8.43
C ILE A 19 13.50 16.61 7.84
N ALA A 20 13.00 16.07 6.74
CA ALA A 20 13.62 14.97 6.02
C ALA A 20 14.81 15.46 5.19
N ARG A 21 15.93 14.72 5.25
CA ARG A 21 17.12 14.97 4.42
C ARG A 21 17.08 14.26 3.06
N LYS A 22 16.20 13.26 2.93
CA LYS A 22 16.06 12.40 1.74
C LYS A 22 14.61 12.38 1.29
N THR A 23 14.38 12.37 -0.03
CA THR A 23 13.04 12.23 -0.62
C THR A 23 12.38 10.90 -0.26
N THR A 24 13.16 9.86 -0.02
CA THR A 24 12.68 8.52 0.35
C THR A 24 12.37 8.36 1.84
N SER A 25 12.74 9.33 2.69
CA SER A 25 12.44 9.28 4.12
C SER A 25 10.93 9.52 4.34
N LYS A 26 10.32 8.56 5.05
CA LYS A 26 8.89 8.49 5.38
C LYS A 26 8.61 8.59 6.88
N THR A 27 9.64 8.39 7.71
CA THR A 27 9.53 8.35 9.18
C THR A 27 10.59 9.23 9.83
N CYS A 28 10.31 9.69 11.05
CA CYS A 28 11.21 10.55 11.82
C CYS A 28 12.39 9.80 12.48
N SER A 29 12.25 8.49 12.72
CA SER A 29 13.25 7.66 13.39
C SER A 29 13.22 6.21 12.91
N ASP A 30 14.27 5.45 13.23
CA ASP A 30 14.37 4.01 12.97
C ASP A 30 13.30 3.20 13.72
N ASP A 31 13.00 3.57 14.97
CA ASP A 31 11.94 2.93 15.74
C ASP A 31 10.56 3.12 15.08
N CYS A 32 10.26 4.34 14.60
CA CYS A 32 9.04 4.58 13.81
C CYS A 32 9.01 3.76 12.51
N ALA A 33 10.15 3.56 11.85
CA ALA A 33 10.23 2.72 10.65
C ALA A 33 9.93 1.25 10.96
N LYS A 34 10.51 0.71 12.04
CA LYS A 34 10.28 -0.67 12.51
C LYS A 34 8.81 -0.89 12.89
N ARG A 35 8.20 0.06 13.60
CA ARG A 35 6.79 -0.02 13.98
C ARG A 35 5.87 0.07 12.77
N LEU A 36 6.16 0.97 11.83
CA LEU A 36 5.42 1.10 10.57
C LEU A 36 5.49 -0.19 9.73
N TYR A 37 6.66 -0.83 9.64
CA TYR A 37 6.83 -2.11 8.95
C TYR A 37 5.95 -3.21 9.57
N LYS A 38 5.99 -3.37 10.90
CA LYS A 38 5.15 -4.34 11.62
C LYS A 38 3.65 -4.03 11.48
N LEU A 39 3.27 -2.75 11.42
CA LEU A 39 1.89 -2.33 11.18
C LEU A 39 1.43 -2.71 9.77
N LYS A 40 2.24 -2.43 8.75
CA LYS A 40 1.95 -2.84 7.35
C LYS A 40 1.77 -4.34 7.22
N GLN A 41 2.64 -5.14 7.86
CA GLN A 41 2.50 -6.60 7.86
C GLN A 41 1.22 -7.08 8.52
N ARG A 42 0.82 -6.48 9.65
CA ARG A 42 -0.44 -6.83 10.33
C ARG A 42 -1.64 -6.47 9.46
N ASN A 43 -1.67 -5.27 8.89
CA ASN A 43 -2.75 -4.84 8.01
C ASN A 43 -2.89 -5.74 6.78
N ASN A 44 -1.77 -6.12 6.15
CA ASN A 44 -1.80 -7.06 5.02
C ASN A 44 -2.45 -8.41 5.39
N LYS A 45 -2.13 -8.94 6.58
CA LYS A 45 -2.73 -10.20 7.07
C LYS A 45 -4.22 -10.06 7.34
N ILE A 46 -4.63 -8.94 7.94
CA ILE A 46 -6.04 -8.64 8.20
C ILE A 46 -6.81 -8.52 6.89
N GLN A 47 -6.31 -7.71 5.95
CA GLN A 47 -6.90 -7.55 4.62
C GLN A 47 -7.03 -8.88 3.88
N GLN A 48 -6.00 -9.74 3.92
CA GLN A 48 -6.07 -11.07 3.33
C GLN A 48 -7.12 -11.97 4.00
N ALA A 49 -7.31 -11.85 5.31
CA ALA A 49 -8.35 -12.58 6.02
C ALA A 49 -9.75 -12.05 5.67
N GLU A 50 -9.91 -10.73 5.61
CA GLU A 50 -11.16 -10.06 5.21
C GLU A 50 -11.59 -10.46 3.80
N ILE A 51 -10.69 -10.44 2.79
CA ILE A 51 -11.11 -10.83 1.43
C ILE A 51 -11.48 -12.33 1.39
N LYS A 52 -10.77 -13.18 2.15
CA LYS A 52 -11.12 -14.61 2.26
C LYS A 52 -12.50 -14.81 2.89
N GLU A 53 -12.85 -14.01 3.89
CA GLU A 53 -14.19 -14.04 4.48
C GLU A 53 -15.26 -13.51 3.53
N GLU A 54 -14.99 -12.43 2.80
CA GLU A 54 -15.91 -11.88 1.81
C GLU A 54 -16.22 -12.87 0.68
N ILE A 55 -15.20 -13.58 0.18
CA ILE A 55 -15.34 -14.66 -0.82
C ILE A 55 -16.24 -15.78 -0.27
N LYS A 56 -16.09 -16.16 1.01
CA LYS A 56 -16.95 -17.18 1.63
C LYS A 56 -18.39 -16.72 1.82
N ARG A 57 -18.61 -15.44 2.15
CA ARG A 57 -19.95 -14.87 2.43
C ARG A 57 -20.75 -14.63 1.16
N LYS A 58 -20.11 -14.35 0.02
CA LYS A 58 -20.76 -14.19 -1.28
C LYS A 58 -20.15 -15.14 -2.31
N PRO A 59 -20.50 -16.43 -2.30
CA PRO A 59 -20.09 -17.33 -3.36
C PRO A 59 -20.98 -17.09 -4.58
N LYS A 60 -20.81 -15.98 -5.31
CA LYS A 60 -21.54 -15.79 -6.58
C LYS A 60 -20.69 -15.13 -7.67
N ALA A 61 -20.71 -15.85 -8.79
CA ALA A 61 -20.27 -15.49 -10.14
C ALA A 61 -18.75 -15.36 -10.32
N PHE A 62 -18.17 -16.50 -10.68
CA PHE A 62 -17.05 -16.64 -11.60
C PHE A 62 -17.02 -15.47 -12.60
N VAL A 63 -16.04 -14.57 -12.47
CA VAL A 63 -15.53 -13.85 -13.63
C VAL A 63 -14.25 -14.59 -13.97
N THR A 64 -14.30 -15.38 -15.03
CA THR A 64 -13.11 -16.01 -15.61
C THR A 64 -12.16 -14.95 -16.13
N GLU A 65 -10.90 -15.33 -16.23
CA GLU A 65 -9.82 -14.59 -16.88
C GLU A 65 -10.10 -14.24 -18.36
N GLU A 66 -11.20 -14.72 -18.94
CA GLU A 66 -11.60 -14.52 -20.33
C GLU A 66 -12.14 -13.10 -20.61
N ASP A 67 -12.65 -12.39 -19.60
CA ASP A 67 -13.18 -11.01 -19.76
C ASP A 67 -12.08 -9.92 -19.75
N VAL A 68 -10.83 -10.28 -19.39
CA VAL A 68 -9.68 -9.36 -19.41
C VAL A 68 -8.79 -9.56 -20.66
N SER A 69 -9.10 -10.54 -21.52
CA SER A 69 -8.23 -10.93 -22.64
C SER A 69 -8.92 -11.02 -24.01
N THR A 70 -10.01 -10.29 -24.27
CA THR A 70 -10.47 -10.12 -25.67
C THR A 70 -9.99 -8.78 -26.26
N PRO A 71 -8.82 -8.74 -26.94
CA PRO A 71 -8.52 -7.68 -27.87
C PRO A 71 -9.36 -7.90 -29.13
N PHE A 72 -10.22 -6.93 -29.45
CA PHE A 72 -10.76 -6.66 -30.79
C PHE A 72 -11.47 -7.81 -31.55
N HIS A 73 -12.81 -7.75 -31.65
CA HIS A 73 -13.47 -8.04 -32.93
C HIS A 73 -14.82 -7.32 -33.10
N ARG A 74 -14.77 -6.22 -33.86
CA ARG A 74 -15.77 -5.66 -34.80
C ARG A 74 -17.26 -5.94 -34.57
N GLN A 75 -18.05 -4.86 -34.47
CA GLN A 75 -19.12 -4.63 -35.46
C GLN A 75 -19.62 -3.17 -35.49
N PHE A 76 -19.67 -2.66 -36.73
CA PHE A 76 -20.10 -1.35 -37.24
C PHE A 76 -19.10 -0.20 -37.20
#